data_AF-A0A6J1R9P4-F1
#
_entry.id   AF-A0A6J1R9P4-F1
#
_cell.length_a   1.000
_cell.length_b   1.000
_cell.length_c   1.000
_cell.angle_alpha   90.00
_cell.angle_beta   90.00
_cell.angle_gamma   90.00
#
_symmetry.space_group_name_H-M   'P 1'
#
loop_
_entity.id
_entity.type
_entity.pdbx_description
1 polymer ?
#
loop_
_entity_poly.entity_id
_entity_poly.type
_entity_poly.pdbx_seq_one_letter_code
_entity_poly.pdbx_strand_id
1 'polypeptide(L)'
;MAQNIAWATDANVLAAMLDANLSVWLCPNCVHYSDRKVIRRTRIDKENSEFGKQPNIVSVRNGMVMVRRGDGAIVASSFYNLFTSFHEHISNKKLKEALSLCRMAQV
;
A
#
# COMPACT_ATOMS: atom_id res chain seq x y z
N MET A 1 5.70 4.91 -17.41
CA MET A 1 4.23 5.08 -17.50
C MET A 1 3.62 3.88 -16.78
N ALA A 2 2.80 4.07 -15.74
CA ALA A 2 2.27 2.95 -14.96
C ALA A 2 1.28 2.14 -15.81
N GLN A 3 1.75 1.04 -16.42
CA GLN A 3 0.89 0.14 -17.20
C GLN A 3 0.20 -0.91 -16.32
N ASN A 4 0.49 -0.89 -15.01
CA ASN A 4 -0.04 -1.86 -14.07
C ASN A 4 -0.42 -1.17 -12.75
N ILE A 5 -1.73 -0.98 -12.56
CA ILE A 5 -2.32 -0.29 -11.42
C ILE A 5 -3.57 -1.03 -10.97
N ALA A 6 -3.78 -1.15 -9.66
CA ALA A 6 -4.93 -1.82 -9.11
C ALA A 6 -5.36 -1.19 -7.78
N TRP A 7 -6.68 -1.06 -7.60
CA TRP A 7 -7.28 -0.72 -6.32
C TRP A 7 -7.39 -1.96 -5.44
N ALA A 8 -7.25 -1.75 -4.13
CA ALA A 8 -7.61 -2.76 -3.14
C ALA A 8 -9.12 -3.00 -3.16
N THR A 9 -9.52 -4.26 -3.03
CA THR A 9 -10.96 -4.63 -3.03
C THR A 9 -11.64 -4.41 -1.68
N ASP A 10 -10.85 -4.27 -0.63
CA ASP A 10 -11.28 -4.24 0.77
C ASP A 10 -10.91 -2.94 1.49
N ALA A 11 -10.21 -2.01 0.81
CA ALA A 11 -9.82 -0.75 1.39
C ALA A 11 -9.55 0.35 0.35
N ASN A 12 -9.49 1.60 0.80
CA ASN A 12 -9.15 2.75 -0.05
C ASN A 12 -7.64 2.85 -0.28
N VAL A 13 -7.07 1.85 -0.93
CA VAL A 13 -5.62 1.76 -1.23
C VAL A 13 -5.41 1.51 -2.71
N LEU A 14 -4.42 2.19 -3.26
CA LEU A 14 -4.00 2.07 -4.65
C LEU A 14 -2.60 1.47 -4.70
N ALA A 15 -2.36 0.49 -5.56
CA ALA A 15 -1.03 -0.04 -5.83
C ALA A 15 -0.70 0.08 -7.31
N ALA A 16 0.56 0.36 -7.64
CA ALA A 16 1.04 0.38 -9.00
C ALA A 16 2.47 -0.17 -9.11
N MET A 17 2.77 -0.81 -10.24
CA MET A 17 4.15 -1.05 -10.65
C MET A 17 4.68 0.19 -11.37
N LEU A 18 5.71 0.79 -10.81
CA LEU A 18 6.51 1.84 -11.44
C LEU A 18 7.84 1.20 -11.85
N ASP A 19 7.91 0.79 -13.11
CA ASP A 19 8.99 -0.03 -13.65
C ASP A 19 9.09 -1.39 -12.92
N ALA A 20 10.15 -1.62 -12.14
CA ALA A 20 10.34 -2.82 -11.33
C ALA A 20 9.98 -2.61 -9.85
N ASN A 21 9.53 -1.41 -9.47
CA ASN A 21 9.23 -1.06 -8.09
C ASN A 21 7.73 -1.09 -7.82
N LEU A 22 7.35 -1.71 -6.70
CA LEU A 22 5.96 -1.69 -6.23
C LEU A 22 5.74 -0.44 -5.37
N SER A 23 4.86 0.45 -5.81
CA SER A 23 4.42 1.61 -5.03
C SER A 23 2.99 1.40 -4.55
N VAL A 24 2.74 1.64 -3.27
CA VAL A 24 1.43 1.49 -2.64
C VAL A 24 1.06 2.78 -1.90
N TRP A 25 -0.07 3.38 -2.26
CA TRP A 25 -0.62 4.58 -1.62
C TRP A 25 -1.72 4.20 -0.63
N LEU A 26 -1.43 4.37 0.66
CA LEU A 26 -2.36 4.07 1.76
C LEU A 26 -3.48 5.11 1.90
N CYS A 27 -3.27 6.32 1.39
CA CYS A 27 -4.26 7.39 1.30
C CYS A 27 -4.17 8.07 -0.07
N PRO A 28 -4.73 7.47 -1.14
CA PRO A 28 -4.68 8.07 -2.47
C PRO A 28 -5.49 9.38 -2.54
N ASN A 29 -6.59 9.50 -1.77
CA ASN A 29 -7.40 10.72 -1.68
C ASN A 29 -6.62 11.93 -1.12
N CYS A 30 -5.49 11.69 -0.46
CA CYS A 30 -4.65 12.77 0.05
C CYS A 30 -4.11 13.69 -1.07
N VAL A 31 -4.20 13.27 -2.35
CA VAL A 31 -3.87 14.10 -3.52
C VAL A 31 -4.66 15.40 -3.61
N HIS A 32 -5.90 15.43 -3.09
CA HIS A 32 -6.77 16.61 -3.17
C HIS A 32 -6.35 17.76 -2.25
N TYR A 33 -5.57 17.49 -1.19
CA TYR A 33 -5.23 18.49 -0.18
C TYR A 33 -4.07 19.41 -0.59
N SER A 34 -3.58 19.32 -1.83
CA SER A 34 -2.41 20.06 -2.35
C SER A 34 -1.09 19.86 -1.59
N ASP A 35 -1.10 19.11 -0.48
CA ASP A 35 0.10 18.78 0.29
C ASP A 35 0.80 17.53 -0.27
N ARG A 36 1.77 17.77 -1.15
CA ARG A 36 2.63 16.74 -1.73
C ARG A 36 3.43 15.96 -0.68
N LYS A 37 3.64 16.50 0.53
CA LYS A 37 4.36 15.80 1.61
C LYS A 37 3.52 14.65 2.16
N VAL A 38 2.21 14.83 2.29
CA VAL A 38 1.32 13.79 2.80
C VAL A 38 1.30 12.60 1.86
N ILE A 39 1.14 12.83 0.56
CA ILE A 39 1.16 11.75 -0.47
C ILE A 39 2.46 10.95 -0.40
N ARG A 40 3.60 11.62 -0.23
CA ARG A 40 4.90 10.94 -0.11
C ARG A 40 5.03 10.15 1.19
N ARG A 41 4.48 10.64 2.30
CA ARG A 41 4.53 9.97 3.61
C ARG A 41 3.59 8.78 3.70
N THR A 42 2.51 8.77 2.93
CA THR A 42 1.53 7.67 2.88
C THR A 42 1.76 6.72 1.72
N ARG A 43 2.86 6.89 0.98
CA ARG A 43 3.32 5.96 -0.05
C ARG A 43 4.39 5.05 0.52
N ILE A 44 4.20 3.74 0.33
CA ILE A 44 5.21 2.72 0.57
C ILE A 44 5.77 2.33 -0.79
N ASP A 45 7.09 2.47 -0.94
CA ASP A 45 7.80 1.96 -2.11
C ASP A 45 8.59 0.72 -1.68
N LYS A 46 8.42 -0.37 -2.43
CA LYS A 46 9.17 -1.61 -2.24
C LYS A 46 9.96 -1.89 -3.50
N GLU A 47 11.25 -1.60 -3.43
CA GLU A 47 12.21 -2.03 -4.43
C GLU A 47 12.56 -3.48 -4.15
N ASN A 48 12.22 -4.37 -5.07
CA ASN A 48 12.48 -5.78 -4.86
C ASN A 48 12.94 -6.43 -6.16
N SER A 49 14.14 -7.00 -6.12
CA SER A 49 14.65 -7.85 -7.20
C SER A 49 13.75 -9.06 -7.45
N GLU A 50 12.93 -9.46 -6.48
CA GLU A 50 11.99 -10.59 -6.58
C GLU A 50 10.86 -10.38 -7.60
N PHE A 51 10.54 -9.13 -7.99
CA PHE A 51 9.47 -8.87 -8.97
C PHE A 51 9.92 -9.13 -10.42
N GLY A 52 11.23 -9.15 -10.67
CA GLY A 52 11.81 -9.49 -11.96
C GLY A 52 11.44 -8.51 -13.08
N LYS A 53 11.48 -9.00 -14.33
CA LYS A 53 11.12 -8.22 -15.52
C LYS A 53 9.62 -8.31 -15.79
N GLN A 54 9.03 -7.16 -16.14
CA GLN A 54 7.60 -7.02 -16.51
C GLN A 54 6.61 -7.56 -15.46
N PRO A 55 6.72 -7.14 -14.19
CA PRO A 55 5.78 -7.54 -13.16
C PRO A 55 4.36 -7.02 -13.41
N ASN A 56 3.36 -7.80 -13.00
CA ASN A 56 1.96 -7.47 -13.16
C ASN A 56 1.17 -7.69 -11.86
N ILE A 57 0.49 -6.67 -11.33
CA ILE A 57 -0.38 -6.80 -10.15
C ILE A 57 -1.61 -7.62 -10.55
N VAL A 58 -1.78 -8.75 -9.86
CA VAL A 58 -2.93 -9.66 -10.02
C VAL A 58 -4.08 -9.23 -9.14
N SER A 59 -3.80 -8.87 -7.89
CA SER A 59 -4.84 -8.47 -6.93
C SER A 59 -4.24 -7.70 -5.77
N VAL A 60 -5.04 -6.81 -5.18
CA VAL A 60 -4.72 -6.10 -3.94
C VAL A 60 -5.86 -6.36 -2.96
N ARG A 61 -5.58 -7.07 -1.86
CA ARG A 61 -6.56 -7.41 -0.83
C ARG A 61 -5.90 -7.87 0.46
N ASN A 62 -6.59 -7.77 1.59
CA ASN A 62 -6.17 -8.27 2.89
C ASN A 62 -4.73 -7.86 3.25
N GLY A 63 -4.38 -6.64 2.90
CA GLY A 63 -3.06 -6.11 3.16
C GLY A 63 -1.91 -6.64 2.33
N MET A 64 -2.20 -7.35 1.25
CA MET A 64 -1.24 -7.95 0.34
C MET A 64 -1.44 -7.50 -1.11
N VAL A 65 -0.33 -7.25 -1.79
CA VAL A 65 -0.28 -7.14 -3.25
C VAL A 65 0.23 -8.46 -3.79
N MET A 66 -0.56 -9.09 -4.64
CA MET A 66 -0.16 -10.28 -5.39
C MET A 66 0.41 -9.82 -6.73
N VAL A 67 1.68 -10.11 -6.99
CA VAL A 67 2.39 -9.71 -8.21
C VAL A 67 2.78 -10.95 -8.99
N ARG A 68 2.35 -11.05 -10.25
CA ARG A 68 2.82 -12.04 -11.20
C ARG A 68 4.08 -11.54 -11.88
N ARG A 69 5.15 -12.30 -11.76
CA ARG A 69 6.44 -12.08 -12.42
C ARG A 69 6.37 -12.48 -13.89
N GLY A 70 7.36 -12.04 -14.68
CA GLY A 70 7.50 -12.44 -16.08
C GLY A 70 7.70 -13.96 -16.30
N ASP A 71 8.19 -14.69 -15.30
CA ASP A 71 8.28 -16.16 -15.31
C ASP A 71 6.96 -16.87 -14.94
N GLY A 72 5.89 -16.11 -14.68
CA GLY A 72 4.57 -16.61 -14.31
C GLY A 72 4.38 -16.86 -12.81
N ALA A 73 5.44 -16.84 -11.99
CA ALA A 73 5.33 -17.04 -10.56
C ALA A 73 4.60 -15.87 -9.88
N ILE A 74 3.84 -16.16 -8.82
CA ILE A 74 3.13 -15.14 -8.04
C ILE A 74 3.86 -14.90 -6.72
N VAL A 75 4.22 -13.64 -6.47
CA VAL A 75 4.84 -13.18 -5.22
C VAL A 75 3.84 -12.35 -4.43
N ALA A 76 3.72 -12.64 -3.14
CA ALA A 76 2.91 -11.86 -2.22
C ALA A 76 3.78 -10.81 -1.52
N SER A 77 3.33 -9.55 -1.50
CA SER A 77 3.98 -8.47 -0.76
C SER A 77 3.01 -7.79 0.19
N SER A 78 3.30 -7.83 1.49
CA SER A 78 2.51 -7.13 2.51
C SER A 78 2.81 -5.62 2.54
N PHE A 79 1.81 -4.80 2.88
CA PHE A 79 1.94 -3.34 3.03
C PHE A 79 1.06 -2.73 4.13
N TYR A 80 0.36 -3.55 4.93
CA TYR A 80 -0.81 -3.11 5.70
C TYR A 80 -0.74 -3.34 7.22
N ASN A 81 0.37 -3.81 7.76
CA ASN A 81 0.38 -4.36 9.12
C ASN A 81 -0.08 -3.38 10.21
N LEU A 82 0.08 -2.07 10.01
CA LEU A 82 -0.37 -1.05 10.97
C LEU A 82 -1.69 -0.35 10.59
N PHE A 83 -1.99 -0.29 9.29
CA PHE A 83 -2.99 0.65 8.77
C PHE A 83 -4.43 0.13 8.94
N THR A 84 -4.62 -1.20 8.95
CA THR A 84 -5.93 -1.83 9.22
C THR A 84 -6.36 -1.56 10.65
N SER A 85 -5.49 -1.85 11.63
CA SER A 85 -5.78 -1.62 13.05
C SER A 85 -6.06 -0.13 13.30
N PHE A 86 -5.26 0.75 12.70
CA PHE A 86 -5.50 2.20 12.78
C PHE A 86 -6.86 2.62 12.18
N HIS A 87 -7.20 2.13 10.98
CA HIS A 87 -8.48 2.41 10.32
C HIS A 87 -9.68 1.91 11.15
N GLU A 88 -9.56 0.72 11.74
CA GLU A 88 -10.58 0.14 12.61
C GLU A 88 -10.79 0.98 13.88
N HIS A 89 -9.71 1.43 14.52
CA HIS A 89 -9.82 2.30 15.69
C HIS A 89 -10.42 3.66 15.36
N ILE A 90 -10.05 4.28 14.24
CA ILE A 90 -10.68 5.54 13.79
C ILE A 90 -12.17 5.33 13.49
N SER A 91 -12.53 4.27 12.77
CA SER A 91 -13.93 3.97 12.42
C SER A 91 -14.79 3.77 13.67
N ASN A 92 -14.21 3.22 14.73
CA ASN A 92 -14.84 3.02 16.03
C ASN A 92 -14.75 4.23 16.99
N LYS A 93 -14.33 5.41 16.51
CA LYS A 93 -14.12 6.64 17.31
C LYS A 93 -13.11 6.48 18.46
N LYS A 94 -12.25 5.47 18.40
CA LYS A 94 -11.18 5.14 19.36
C LYS A 94 -9.88 5.87 19.04
N LEU A 95 -9.94 7.21 19.02
CA LEU A 95 -8.81 8.05 18.59
C LEU A 95 -7.58 7.93 19.51
N LYS A 96 -7.79 7.70 20.82
CA LYS A 96 -6.68 7.56 21.77
C LYS A 96 -5.92 6.26 21.55
N GLU A 97 -6.63 5.16 21.30
CA GLU A 97 -6.03 3.86 20.98
C GLU A 97 -5.31 3.89 19.63
N ALA A 98 -5.91 4.52 18.62
CA ALA A 98 -5.28 4.75 17.32
C ALA A 98 -3.95 5.53 17.45
N LEU A 99 -3.94 6.61 18.23
CA LEU A 99 -2.73 7.39 18.50
C LEU A 99 -1.68 6.57 19.28
N SER A 100 -2.10 5.76 20.25
CA SER A 100 -1.18 4.92 21.01
C SER A 100 -0.49 3.89 20.12
N LEU A 101 -1.22 3.26 19.19
CA LEU A 101 -0.66 2.34 18.22
C LEU A 101 0.37 3.02 17.31
N CYS A 102 0.07 4.22 16.80
CA CYS A 102 1.04 4.97 16.01
C CYS A 102 2.33 5.28 16.77
N ARG A 103 2.23 5.61 18.07
CA ARG A 103 3.42 5.85 18.91
C ARG A 103 4.24 4.59 19.15
N MET A 104 3.59 3.43 19.33
CA MET A 104 4.27 2.15 19.50
C MET A 104 4.99 1.70 18.22
N ALA A 105 4.44 2.05 17.05
CA ALA A 105 5.00 1.71 15.75
C ALA A 105 6.13 2.62 15.26
N GLN A 106 6.39 3.74 15.96
CA GLN A 106 7.50 4.66 15.63
C GLN A 106 8.87 4.18 16.16
N VAL A 107 8.96 2.97 16.70
CA VAL A 107 10.21 2.35 17.20
C VAL A 107 10.87 1.51 16.11
#